data_AF-A0A7V6NMK8-F1
#
_entry.id   AF-A0A7V6NMK8-F1
#
_cell.length_a   1.000
_cell.length_b   1.000
_cell.length_c   1.000
_cell.angle_alpha   90.00
_cell.angle_beta   90.00
_cell.angle_gamma   90.00
#
_symmetry.space_group_name_H-M   'P 1'
#
loop_
_entity.id
_entity.type
_entity.pdbx_description
1 polymer ?
#
loop_
_entity_poly.entity_id
_entity_poly.type
_entity_poly.pdbx_seq_one_letter_code
_entity_poly.pdbx_strand_id
1 'polypeptide(L)'
;MTNADKIGLIISSFIGLLIIAMAIVLLTGRGAFLIAGYNTLSKEEKEKYDSRALCCFMGKTMLPIGGFIPMLTINSAFIGIEWLPLVFAVVVFGYSIFTVIYVNTSNRFKK
;
A
#
# COMPACT_ATOMS: atom_id res chain seq x y z
N MET A 1 23.60 -6.19 -14.84
CA MET A 1 22.44 -5.27 -14.83
C MET A 1 22.31 -4.58 -16.18
N THR A 2 21.27 -4.91 -16.94
CA THR A 2 20.97 -4.34 -18.26
C THR A 2 20.42 -2.91 -18.14
N ASN A 3 20.30 -2.18 -19.27
CA ASN A 3 19.63 -0.87 -19.28
C ASN A 3 18.15 -0.97 -18.87
N ALA A 4 17.49 -2.07 -19.24
CA ALA A 4 16.11 -2.33 -18.85
C ALA A 4 15.98 -2.54 -17.33
N ASP A 5 16.91 -3.28 -16.72
CA ASP A 5 16.94 -3.47 -15.26
C ASP A 5 17.13 -2.14 -14.52
N LYS A 6 18.02 -1.28 -15.01
CA LYS A 6 18.25 0.06 -14.44
C LYS A 6 16.99 0.92 -14.50
N ILE A 7 16.34 0.97 -15.65
CA ILE A 7 15.11 1.74 -15.86
C ILE A 7 13.99 1.20 -14.96
N GLY A 8 13.83 -0.13 -14.91
CA GLY A 8 12.86 -0.79 -14.06
C GLY A 8 13.06 -0.45 -12.58
N LEU A 9 14.31 -0.50 -12.10
CA LEU A 9 14.65 -0.15 -10.72
C LEU A 9 14.37 1.32 -10.39
N ILE A 10 14.65 2.25 -11.31
CA ILE A 10 14.38 3.67 -11.10
C ILE A 10 12.86 3.91 -10.98
N ILE A 11 12.08 3.34 -11.91
CA ILE A 11 10.62 3.51 -11.92
C ILE A 11 9.99 2.89 -10.68
N SER A 12 10.36 1.65 -10.34
CA SER A 12 9.81 0.94 -9.19
C SER A 12 10.19 1.64 -7.87
N SER A 13 11.42 2.14 -7.76
CA SER A 13 11.87 2.93 -6.60
C SER A 13 11.10 4.24 -6.45
N PHE A 14 10.89 4.96 -7.55
CA PHE A 14 10.10 6.19 -7.53
C PHE A 14 8.66 5.93 -7.09
N ILE A 15 8.01 4.89 -7.63
CA ILE A 15 6.66 4.49 -7.22
C ILE A 15 6.62 4.07 -5.75
N GLY A 16 7.59 3.25 -5.31
CA GLY A 16 7.69 2.80 -3.92
C GLY A 16 7.81 3.98 -2.95
N LEU A 17 8.66 4.96 -3.27
CA LEU A 17 8.83 6.18 -2.47
C LEU A 17 7.56 7.03 -2.42
N LEU A 18 6.82 7.16 -3.52
CA LEU A 18 5.53 7.87 -3.52
C LEU A 18 4.51 7.18 -2.61
N ILE A 19 4.41 5.85 -2.67
CA ILE A 19 3.51 5.09 -1.78
C ILE A 19 3.93 5.23 -0.32
N ILE A 20 5.23 5.18 -0.03
CA ILE A 20 5.75 5.40 1.33
C ILE A 20 5.41 6.81 1.83
N ALA A 21 5.56 7.84 0.98
CA ALA A 21 5.19 9.21 1.35
C ALA A 21 3.70 9.31 1.71
N MET A 22 2.81 8.71 0.89
CA MET A 22 1.38 8.62 1.19
C MET A 22 1.11 7.85 2.49
N ALA A 23 1.81 6.73 2.71
CA ALA A 23 1.70 5.93 3.92
C ALA A 23 2.08 6.74 5.18
N ILE A 24 3.15 7.53 5.11
CA ILE A 24 3.58 8.42 6.20
C ILE A 24 2.48 9.45 6.51
N VAL A 25 1.89 10.09 5.48
CA VAL A 25 0.78 11.04 5.67
C VAL A 25 -0.41 10.36 6.35
N LEU A 26 -0.77 9.14 5.92
CA LEU A 26 -1.83 8.33 6.53
C LEU A 26 -1.54 7.96 8.00
N LEU A 27 -0.28 7.60 8.32
CA LEU A 27 0.15 7.27 9.69
C LEU A 27 0.01 8.45 10.66
N THR A 28 -0.02 9.70 10.18
CA THR A 28 -0.32 10.86 11.04
C THR A 28 -1.79 10.93 11.48
N GLY A 29 -2.67 10.09 10.91
CA GLY A 29 -4.11 10.11 11.18
C GLY A 29 -4.88 11.20 10.45
N ARG A 30 -4.21 12.00 9.59
CA ARG A 30 -4.79 13.14 8.87
C ARG A 30 -4.97 12.89 7.37
N GLY A 31 -4.55 11.73 6.88
CA GLY A 31 -4.54 11.37 5.46
C GLY A 31 -5.85 10.84 4.90
N ALA A 32 -7.01 11.10 5.53
CA ALA A 32 -8.28 10.46 5.14
C ALA A 32 -8.68 10.77 3.69
N PHE A 33 -8.24 11.94 3.18
CA PHE A 33 -8.43 12.35 1.80
C PHE A 33 -7.74 11.43 0.77
N LEU A 34 -6.81 10.57 1.19
CA LEU A 34 -6.17 9.56 0.33
C LEU A 34 -7.00 8.27 0.24
N ILE A 35 -8.03 8.11 1.08
CA ILE A 35 -8.87 6.91 1.13
C ILE A 35 -10.13 7.16 0.30
N ALA A 36 -10.10 6.76 -0.97
CA ALA A 36 -11.20 7.00 -1.91
C ALA A 36 -12.56 6.51 -1.38
N GLY A 37 -12.62 5.28 -0.84
CA GLY A 37 -13.86 4.72 -0.29
C GLY A 37 -14.41 5.50 0.92
N TYR A 38 -13.55 6.14 1.72
CA TYR A 38 -13.98 7.03 2.79
C TYR A 38 -14.47 8.37 2.22
N ASN A 39 -13.77 8.93 1.24
CA ASN A 39 -14.12 10.21 0.63
C ASN A 39 -15.45 10.20 -0.11
N THR A 40 -15.87 9.06 -0.66
CA THR A 40 -17.16 8.90 -1.35
C THR A 40 -18.37 8.77 -0.42
N LEU A 41 -18.15 8.58 0.89
CA LEU A 41 -19.23 8.56 1.87
C LEU A 41 -19.87 9.94 2.03
N SER A 42 -21.18 9.96 2.35
CA SER A 42 -21.87 11.18 2.78
C SER A 42 -21.27 11.71 4.09
N LYS A 43 -21.58 12.96 4.45
CA LYS A 43 -21.06 13.55 5.70
C LYS A 43 -21.53 12.76 6.92
N GLU A 44 -22.80 12.36 6.92
CA GLU A 44 -23.43 11.60 8.00
C GLU A 44 -22.80 10.21 8.14
N GLU A 45 -22.47 9.55 7.02
CA GLU A 45 -21.79 8.26 7.06
C GLU A 45 -20.34 8.38 7.53
N LYS A 46 -19.60 9.42 7.12
CA LYS A 46 -18.21 9.66 7.57
C LYS A 46 -18.12 9.82 9.07
N GLU A 47 -19.09 10.50 9.69
CA GLU A 47 -19.09 10.76 11.14
C GLU A 47 -19.16 9.48 11.98
N LYS A 48 -19.71 8.39 11.42
CA LYS A 48 -19.79 7.07 12.07
C LYS A 48 -18.45 6.36 12.18
N TYR A 49 -17.39 6.83 11.51
CA TYR A 49 -16.09 6.18 11.48
C TYR A 49 -15.03 6.93 12.31
N ASP A 50 -14.14 6.17 12.94
CA ASP A 50 -12.87 6.67 13.44
C ASP A 50 -11.89 6.83 12.27
N SER A 51 -11.96 8.01 11.65
CA SER A 51 -11.08 8.42 10.56
C SER A 51 -9.60 8.32 10.93
N ARG A 52 -9.23 8.58 12.18
CA ARG A 52 -7.84 8.54 12.62
C ARG A 52 -7.33 7.10 12.65
N ALA A 53 -8.08 6.19 13.26
CA ALA A 53 -7.73 4.77 13.30
C ALA A 53 -7.68 4.16 11.89
N LEU A 54 -8.65 4.50 11.04
CA LEU A 54 -8.70 4.07 9.64
C LEU A 54 -7.47 4.57 8.85
N CYS A 55 -7.12 5.85 8.98
CA CYS A 55 -5.93 6.41 8.35
C CYS A 55 -4.66 5.69 8.81
N CYS A 56 -4.46 5.55 10.12
CA CYS A 56 -3.29 4.88 10.66
C CYS A 56 -3.18 3.43 10.18
N PHE A 57 -4.31 2.72 10.08
CA PHE A 57 -4.34 1.36 9.55
C PHE A 57 -3.97 1.30 8.06
N MET A 58 -4.54 2.18 7.23
CA MET A 58 -4.18 2.28 5.81
C MET A 58 -2.71 2.65 5.62
N GLY A 59 -2.16 3.53 6.46
CA GLY A 59 -0.73 3.86 6.44
C GLY A 59 0.15 2.64 6.79
N LYS A 60 -0.20 1.88 7.84
CA LYS A 60 0.53 0.67 8.24
C LYS A 60 0.52 -0.41 7.15
N THR A 61 -0.56 -0.50 6.38
CA THR A 61 -0.69 -1.48 5.29
C THR A 61 -0.01 -1.02 4.00
N MET A 62 -0.03 0.28 3.68
CA MET A 62 0.67 0.83 2.50
C MET A 62 2.19 0.87 2.65
N LEU A 63 2.72 1.03 3.87
CA LEU A 63 4.16 1.09 4.11
C LEU A 63 4.94 -0.14 3.59
N PRO A 64 4.58 -1.40 3.95
CA PRO A 64 5.26 -2.57 3.41
C PRO A 64 5.07 -2.73 1.90
N ILE A 65 3.90 -2.36 1.35
CA ILE A 65 3.66 -2.42 -0.10
C ILE A 65 4.65 -1.51 -0.83
N GLY A 66 4.82 -0.26 -0.39
CA GLY A 66 5.78 0.68 -0.99
C GLY A 66 7.22 0.18 -0.90
N GLY A 67 7.60 -0.48 0.20
CA GLY A 67 8.92 -1.09 0.37
C GLY A 67 9.17 -2.33 -0.51
N PHE A 68 8.12 -3.10 -0.83
CA PHE A 68 8.24 -4.31 -1.65
C PHE A 68 8.23 -4.04 -3.15
N ILE A 69 7.71 -2.90 -3.64
CA ILE A 69 7.67 -2.60 -5.09
C ILE A 69 9.05 -2.66 -5.76
N PRO A 70 10.12 -2.06 -5.21
CA PRO A 70 11.45 -2.13 -5.84
C PRO A 70 12.04 -3.55 -5.87
N MET A 71 11.60 -4.44 -4.96
CA MET A 71 12.07 -5.82 -4.87
C MET A 71 11.69 -6.66 -6.10
N LEU A 72 10.62 -6.28 -6.81
CA LEU A 72 10.23 -6.90 -8.08
C LEU A 72 11.32 -6.76 -9.16
N THR A 73 12.10 -5.68 -9.11
CA THR A 73 13.15 -5.35 -10.09
C THR A 73 14.57 -5.60 -9.59
N ILE A 74 14.78 -5.63 -8.26
CA ILE A 74 16.07 -5.99 -7.66
C ILE A 74 16.42 -7.45 -7.97
N ASN A 75 15.42 -8.33 -8.09
CA ASN A 75 15.65 -9.72 -8.39
C ASN A 75 16.37 -9.94 -9.73
N SER A 76 15.93 -9.30 -10.81
CA SER A 76 16.58 -9.44 -12.14
C SER A 76 17.98 -8.82 -12.16
N ALA A 77 18.21 -7.78 -11.36
CA ALA A 77 19.48 -7.08 -11.30
C ALA A 77 20.57 -7.79 -10.47
N PHE A 78 20.20 -8.53 -9.41
CA PHE A 78 21.15 -9.02 -8.39
C PHE A 78 20.97 -10.46 -7.92
N ILE A 79 19.76 -11.03 -7.97
CA ILE A 79 19.43 -12.31 -7.30
C ILE A 79 19.30 -13.46 -8.31
N GLY A 80 18.74 -13.20 -9.50
CA GLY A 80 18.64 -14.18 -10.58
C GLY A 80 17.62 -15.31 -10.36
N ILE A 81 16.69 -15.18 -9.41
CA ILE A 81 15.67 -16.20 -9.12
C ILE A 81 14.38 -15.85 -9.88
N GLU A 82 14.12 -16.51 -11.01
CA GLU A 82 13.02 -16.15 -11.92
C GLU A 82 11.62 -16.18 -11.28
N TRP A 83 11.37 -17.06 -10.30
CA TRP A 83 10.06 -17.19 -9.65
C TRP A 83 9.83 -16.19 -8.50
N LEU A 84 10.86 -15.48 -8.05
CA LEU A 84 10.77 -14.58 -6.89
C LEU A 84 9.82 -13.39 -7.12
N PRO A 85 9.79 -12.71 -8.29
CA PRO A 85 8.83 -11.64 -8.56
C PRO A 85 7.38 -12.12 -8.52
N LEU A 86 7.12 -13.36 -8.98
CA LEU A 86 5.79 -13.95 -8.91
C LEU A 86 5.35 -14.15 -7.46
N VAL A 87 6.23 -14.65 -6.60
CA VAL A 87 5.94 -14.80 -5.17
C VAL A 87 5.66 -13.46 -4.50
N PHE A 88 6.47 -12.43 -4.79
CA PHE A 88 6.19 -11.08 -4.29
C PHE A 88 4.83 -10.55 -4.74
N ALA A 89 4.49 -10.71 -6.03
CA ALA A 89 3.20 -10.28 -6.56
C ALA A 89 2.02 -10.98 -5.86
N VAL A 90 2.11 -12.31 -5.67
CA VAL A 90 1.09 -13.10 -4.96
C VAL A 90 0.94 -12.65 -3.50
N VAL A 91 2.05 -12.41 -2.79
CA VAL A 91 2.03 -11.94 -1.40
C VAL A 91 1.39 -10.56 -1.28
N VAL A 92 1.78 -9.60 -2.13
CA VAL A 92 1.22 -8.24 -2.11
C VAL A 92 -0.27 -8.26 -2.46
N PHE A 93 -0.67 -9.08 -3.43
CA PHE A 93 -2.07 -9.23 -3.83
C PHE A 93 -2.92 -9.86 -2.71
N GLY A 94 -2.46 -10.96 -2.12
CA GLY A 94 -3.12 -11.60 -0.99
C GLY A 94 -3.24 -10.68 0.23
N TYR A 95 -2.18 -9.92 0.53
CA TYR A 95 -2.18 -8.93 1.60
C TYR A 95 -3.15 -7.78 1.35
N SER A 96 -3.28 -7.35 0.10
CA SER A 96 -4.24 -6.32 -0.30
C SER A 96 -5.68 -6.80 -0.17
N ILE A 97 -5.98 -8.04 -0.58
CA ILE A 97 -7.29 -8.67 -0.36
C ILE A 97 -7.61 -8.76 1.14
N PHE A 98 -6.66 -9.26 1.94
CA PHE A 98 -6.80 -9.31 3.39
C PHE A 98 -7.12 -7.93 3.98
N THR A 99 -6.41 -6.90 3.55
CA THR A 99 -6.61 -5.52 4.00
C THR A 99 -8.03 -5.03 3.67
N VAL A 100 -8.50 -5.26 2.45
CA VAL A 100 -9.87 -4.90 2.04
C VAL A 100 -10.89 -5.64 2.90
N ILE A 101 -10.76 -6.96 3.06
CA ILE A 101 -11.69 -7.75 3.89
C ILE A 101 -11.67 -7.24 5.33
N TYR A 102 -10.49 -7.02 5.90
CA TYR A 102 -10.32 -6.58 7.29
C TYR A 102 -11.00 -5.24 7.56
N VAL A 103 -10.86 -4.27 6.65
CA VAL A 103 -11.48 -2.94 6.79
C VAL A 103 -12.99 -3.00 6.66
N ASN A 104 -13.51 -3.88 5.80
CA ASN A 104 -14.95 -3.99 5.54
C ASN A 104 -15.69 -4.90 6.52
N THR A 105 -14.99 -5.69 7.33
CA THR A 105 -15.61 -6.66 8.26
C THR A 105 -15.70 -6.11 9.68
N SER A 106 -16.71 -6.55 10.43
CA SER A 106 -16.86 -6.32 11.89
C SER A 106 -16.91 -4.86 12.35
N ASN A 107 -17.29 -3.90 11.49
CA ASN A 107 -17.39 -2.48 11.87
C ASN A 107 -16.12 -1.95 12.57
N ARG A 108 -14.93 -2.49 12.23
CA ARG A 108 -13.67 -2.30 13.00
C ARG A 108 -13.27 -0.84 13.21
N PHE A 109 -13.66 0.02 12.27
CA PHE A 109 -13.34 1.44 12.29
C PHE A 109 -14.58 2.31 12.49
N LYS A 110 -15.73 1.73 12.86
CA LYS A 110 -16.87 2.53 13.33
C LYS A 110 -16.62 2.99 14.77
N LYS A 111 -17.13 4.16 15.11
CA LYS A 111 -17.17 4.68 16.48
C LYS A 111 -18.18 3.92 17.32
#